data_AF-A0A191MWQ6-F1
#
_entry.id   AF-A0A191MWQ6-F1
#
_cell.length_a   1.000
_cell.length_b   1.000
_cell.length_c   1.000
_cell.angle_alpha   90.00
_cell.angle_beta   90.00
_cell.angle_gamma   90.00
#
_symmetry.space_group_name_H-M   'P 1'
#
loop_
_entity.id
_entity.type
_entity.pdbx_description
1 polymer ?
#
loop_
_entity_poly.entity_id
_entity_poly.type
_entity_poly.pdbx_seq_one_letter_code
_entity_poly.pdbx_strand_id
1 'polypeptide(L)'
;MYNMGTFSFNNNLYREILSPLEQFEIRDLLSIDAPAVLSGKLNTMWVKLPNSGDALELLLPSYSRKAISGWTNHSCMVIRQEASEKNVGYRGSKSVVYNNTTVKEQRVDGSCRIHGVRLRCTLKGFERNYQIKIPSYQLFTNRQYSTNKISKRPISPFFITGFTDGEGSFMVSMLKYPALRQGWKVQAWYVLTSHKKDLALIKNIQSSLGGVGNIHPKNNKDLIQLRVVSLDQITNVIIPHFENYPLLTQKRADFELFKRVVNIMNIKGHLTHEGLQDIFNIKACMNKGLSGMSPILKEAFLNVENISRPVIELSEIKDPNWLAGFASAEGCFHIKQRKGKKLENKIVELIFSISQHSRDKNLIESLVDYLGCGRFSLSKEAAYYTCSRFTDISEKILPFFNNFPILGLKSEDLKDICKVCEIVKSKGHLTDEGFNQIGEIKRGMNFGREAK
;
A
#
# COMPACT_ATOMS: atom_id res chain seq x y z
N MET A 1 5.06 49.73 -53.92
CA MET A 1 6.43 49.42 -53.46
C MET A 1 6.51 49.70 -51.96
N TYR A 2 7.28 48.92 -51.20
CA TYR A 2 7.44 49.10 -49.77
C TYR A 2 8.43 50.23 -49.45
N ASN A 3 8.18 50.95 -48.35
CA ASN A 3 9.28 51.36 -47.47
C ASN A 3 8.79 51.43 -46.01
N MET A 4 9.73 51.51 -45.06
CA MET A 4 9.50 51.17 -43.65
C MET A 4 8.68 52.21 -42.86
N GLY A 5 7.91 51.72 -41.89
CA GLY A 5 7.36 52.49 -40.78
C GLY A 5 7.47 51.68 -39.48
N THR A 6 8.46 51.98 -38.65
CA THR A 6 8.66 51.33 -37.35
C THR A 6 7.71 51.93 -36.31
N PHE A 7 6.99 51.07 -35.58
CA PHE A 7 6.29 51.45 -34.35
C PHE A 7 6.75 50.57 -33.19
N SER A 8 7.19 51.21 -32.12
CA SER A 8 7.42 50.56 -30.83
C SER A 8 6.09 50.29 -30.12
N PHE A 9 6.04 49.25 -29.31
CA PHE A 9 4.94 49.02 -28.37
C PHE A 9 5.46 49.00 -26.94
N ASN A 10 4.68 49.60 -26.03
CA ASN A 10 5.06 49.77 -24.64
C ASN A 10 5.06 48.43 -23.88
N ASN A 11 6.16 48.17 -23.17
CA ASN A 11 6.16 47.24 -22.05
C ASN A 11 5.36 47.86 -20.90
N ASN A 12 4.07 47.51 -20.75
CA ASN A 12 3.36 47.41 -19.46
C ASN A 12 1.92 46.91 -19.63
N LEU A 13 1.74 45.59 -19.68
CA LEU A 13 0.57 44.89 -19.14
C LEU A 13 0.94 43.42 -18.87
N TYR A 14 0.15 42.72 -18.04
CA TYR A 14 0.31 41.29 -17.67
C TYR A 14 1.50 40.92 -16.76
N ARG A 15 1.46 41.49 -15.56
CA ARG A 15 1.66 40.76 -14.30
C ARG A 15 0.41 40.96 -13.43
N GLU A 16 0.05 40.11 -12.47
CA GLU A 16 0.35 38.68 -12.23
C GLU A 16 -0.88 37.84 -12.76
N ILE A 17 -1.29 36.62 -12.38
CA ILE A 17 -0.95 35.65 -11.33
C ILE A 17 -1.12 34.21 -11.86
N LEU A 18 -0.08 33.38 -11.73
CA LEU A 18 -0.15 31.91 -11.66
C LEU A 18 0.94 31.43 -10.68
N SER A 19 0.64 30.41 -9.86
CA SER A 19 1.54 29.93 -8.79
C SER A 19 2.39 28.73 -9.24
N PRO A 20 3.61 28.55 -8.68
CA PRO A 20 4.63 27.70 -9.30
C PRO A 20 4.66 26.26 -8.75
N LEU A 21 4.67 25.27 -9.65
CA LEU A 21 5.06 23.89 -9.31
C LEU A 21 5.49 23.01 -10.51
N GLU A 22 6.03 23.60 -11.58
CA GLU A 22 6.38 22.85 -12.81
C GLU A 22 7.67 23.37 -13.49
N GLN A 23 8.77 23.42 -12.73
CA GLN A 23 10.13 23.61 -13.25
C GLN A 23 11.15 22.76 -12.48
N PHE A 24 11.51 21.59 -13.04
CA PHE A 24 12.85 21.00 -12.95
C PHE A 24 12.99 19.90 -14.02
N GLU A 25 14.23 19.54 -14.36
CA GLU A 25 14.61 18.48 -15.33
C GLU A 25 14.17 18.70 -16.80
N ILE A 26 15.02 19.40 -17.57
CA ILE A 26 15.62 18.91 -18.84
C ILE A 26 16.86 19.75 -19.15
N ARG A 27 18.01 19.19 -18.79
CA ARG A 27 19.41 19.47 -19.19
C ARG A 27 20.18 18.18 -18.82
N ASP A 28 21.00 17.57 -19.66
CA ASP A 28 21.57 18.00 -20.95
C ASP A 28 21.44 16.90 -22.02
N LEU A 29 21.47 17.29 -23.30
CA LEU A 29 21.99 16.51 -24.44
C LEU A 29 21.73 17.26 -25.75
N LEU A 30 22.80 17.79 -26.39
CA LEU A 30 23.04 17.82 -27.85
C LEU A 30 24.21 18.75 -28.20
N SER A 31 25.40 18.18 -28.39
CA SER A 31 26.44 18.71 -29.27
C SER A 31 27.29 17.55 -29.76
N ILE A 32 27.35 17.38 -31.08
CA ILE A 32 28.21 16.40 -31.75
C ILE A 32 29.20 17.19 -32.59
N ASP A 33 30.48 16.89 -32.45
CA ASP A 33 31.44 16.97 -33.55
C ASP A 33 32.62 16.01 -33.27
N ALA A 34 33.34 15.66 -34.34
CA ALA A 34 34.39 14.64 -34.36
C ALA A 34 35.67 15.22 -35.03
N PRO A 35 36.75 14.47 -35.34
CA PRO A 35 37.07 13.07 -35.03
C PRO A 35 38.50 12.85 -34.46
N ALA A 36 38.81 11.62 -34.04
CA ALA A 36 40.19 11.13 -33.93
C ALA A 36 40.27 9.61 -34.20
N VAL A 37 41.35 9.15 -34.82
CA VAL A 37 41.58 7.75 -35.22
C VAL A 37 42.75 7.17 -34.43
N LEU A 38 42.63 5.92 -33.95
CA LEU A 38 43.77 4.99 -33.83
C LEU A 38 43.30 3.53 -33.62
N SER A 39 44.21 2.59 -33.86
CA SER A 39 43.93 1.15 -34.07
C SER A 39 44.46 0.24 -32.95
N GLY A 40 43.79 -0.89 -32.70
CA GLY A 40 44.31 -1.96 -31.83
C GLY A 40 43.60 -3.31 -32.03
N LYS A 41 44.35 -4.42 -31.97
CA LYS A 41 43.83 -5.80 -32.00
C LYS A 41 43.89 -6.45 -30.60
N LEU A 42 43.02 -7.44 -30.39
CA LEU A 42 43.20 -8.66 -29.57
C LEU A 42 44.20 -8.59 -28.39
N ASN A 43 43.72 -8.83 -27.16
CA ASN A 43 43.85 -10.18 -26.61
C ASN A 43 42.99 -10.44 -25.35
N THR A 44 42.82 -11.73 -25.01
CA THR A 44 42.23 -12.20 -23.75
C THR A 44 43.24 -12.16 -22.61
N MET A 45 42.87 -11.64 -21.44
CA MET A 45 43.53 -11.98 -20.17
C MET A 45 42.52 -12.08 -19.01
N TRP A 46 42.71 -13.11 -18.19
CA TRP A 46 42.04 -13.24 -16.89
C TRP A 46 42.81 -12.40 -15.86
N VAL A 47 42.11 -11.63 -15.02
CA VAL A 47 42.69 -10.96 -13.86
C VAL A 47 41.88 -11.30 -12.61
N LYS A 48 42.57 -11.67 -11.53
CA LYS A 48 41.96 -11.98 -10.23
C LYS A 48 41.50 -10.69 -9.55
N LEU A 49 40.30 -10.69 -8.98
CA LEU A 49 39.92 -9.69 -7.98
C LEU A 49 40.65 -10.01 -6.66
N PRO A 50 41.37 -9.05 -6.04
CA PRO A 50 41.94 -9.22 -4.71
C PRO A 50 40.88 -8.99 -3.63
N ASN A 51 40.85 -9.86 -2.62
CA ASN A 51 40.09 -9.61 -1.40
C ASN A 51 40.94 -8.75 -0.44
N SER A 52 40.72 -7.44 -0.42
CA SER A 52 41.21 -6.53 0.62
C SER A 52 40.02 -6.01 1.43
N GLY A 53 39.86 -6.53 2.65
CA GLY A 53 38.78 -6.14 3.56
C GLY A 53 39.26 -5.07 4.53
N ASP A 54 39.15 -3.80 4.16
CA ASP A 54 39.41 -2.66 5.05
C ASP A 54 38.10 -2.17 5.67
N ALA A 55 38.12 -1.94 7.00
CA ALA A 55 36.96 -1.43 7.73
C ALA A 55 36.94 0.10 7.69
N LEU A 56 35.84 0.69 7.23
CA LEU A 56 35.64 2.14 7.23
C LEU A 56 35.33 2.64 8.66
N GLU A 57 36.33 3.25 9.30
CA GLU A 57 36.15 3.93 10.58
C GLU A 57 35.31 5.22 10.42
N LEU A 58 34.30 5.36 11.26
CA LEU A 58 33.32 6.45 11.20
C LEU A 58 33.67 7.56 12.19
N LEU A 59 34.38 8.59 11.70
CA LEU A 59 34.75 9.76 12.49
C LEU A 59 33.55 10.72 12.65
N LEU A 60 33.22 11.08 13.89
CA LEU A 60 32.20 12.08 14.23
C LEU A 60 32.82 13.23 15.04
N PRO A 61 32.93 14.46 14.49
CA PRO A 61 33.41 15.62 15.25
C PRO A 61 32.30 16.16 16.16
N SER A 62 32.63 16.39 17.43
CA SER A 62 31.76 17.11 18.37
C SER A 62 32.20 18.56 18.50
N TYR A 63 31.28 19.51 18.28
CA TYR A 63 31.53 20.95 18.47
C TYR A 63 30.64 21.50 19.59
N SER A 64 31.26 22.34 20.43
CA SER A 64 30.62 23.09 21.51
C SER A 64 30.24 24.51 21.02
N ARG A 65 29.58 25.43 21.76
CA ARG A 65 29.18 25.53 23.18
C ARG A 65 28.11 26.64 23.33
N LYS A 66 27.61 26.83 24.56
CA LYS A 66 26.74 27.91 25.13
C LYS A 66 25.27 27.47 25.29
N ALA A 67 24.63 27.61 26.46
CA ALA A 67 25.12 27.96 27.80
C ALA A 67 24.32 27.13 28.85
N ILE A 68 24.77 26.94 30.09
CA ILE A 68 24.63 27.85 31.24
C ILE A 68 25.49 27.33 32.41
N SER A 69 26.02 28.25 33.24
CA SER A 69 26.61 28.08 34.60
C SER A 69 27.66 26.97 34.91
N GLY A 70 28.69 27.32 35.69
CA GLY A 70 29.48 26.35 36.47
C GLY A 70 31.00 26.36 36.23
N TRP A 71 31.73 27.10 37.06
CA TRP A 71 33.06 26.70 37.55
C TRP A 71 32.84 26.03 38.93
N THR A 72 33.75 25.28 39.58
CA THR A 72 35.22 25.13 39.51
C THR A 72 35.58 23.60 39.63
N ASN A 73 36.81 23.08 39.70
CA ASN A 73 38.19 23.59 39.54
C ASN A 73 39.16 22.42 39.20
N HIS A 74 40.36 22.72 38.66
CA HIS A 74 41.52 21.81 38.52
C HIS A 74 41.34 20.54 37.64
N SER A 75 42.36 19.87 37.10
CA SER A 75 43.71 20.28 36.64
C SER A 75 44.28 19.21 35.68
N CYS A 76 45.35 19.55 34.96
CA CYS A 76 46.31 18.63 34.29
C CYS A 76 45.80 17.64 33.20
N MET A 77 46.13 18.00 31.96
CA MET A 77 46.14 17.17 30.74
C MET A 77 47.02 15.91 30.86
N VAL A 78 46.48 14.72 30.55
CA VAL A 78 47.23 13.51 30.15
C VAL A 78 46.44 12.74 29.09
N ILE A 79 47.13 12.21 28.08
CA ILE A 79 46.57 11.38 26.99
C ILE A 79 46.51 9.92 27.44
N ARG A 80 45.44 9.18 27.12
CA ARG A 80 45.43 7.72 27.14
C ARG A 80 45.11 7.14 25.77
N GLN A 81 45.93 6.18 25.35
CA GLN A 81 45.58 5.22 24.31
C GLN A 81 44.82 4.07 24.96
N GLU A 82 43.75 3.58 24.32
CA GLU A 82 43.22 2.24 24.59
C GLU A 82 43.20 1.46 23.28
N ALA A 83 44.08 0.46 23.18
CA ALA A 83 44.09 -0.51 22.09
C ALA A 83 43.13 -1.65 22.43
N SER A 84 42.39 -2.17 21.44
CA SER A 84 41.46 -3.27 21.65
C SER A 84 42.17 -4.63 21.58
N GLU A 85 41.93 -5.50 22.57
CA GLU A 85 42.52 -6.85 22.69
C GLU A 85 41.98 -7.88 21.67
N LYS A 86 41.71 -7.47 20.42
CA LYS A 86 41.33 -8.38 19.33
C LYS A 86 42.25 -8.31 18.10
N ASN A 87 43.34 -7.53 18.18
CA ASN A 87 44.42 -7.54 17.20
C ASN A 87 45.73 -8.09 17.82
N VAL A 88 45.74 -9.39 18.15
CA VAL A 88 46.98 -10.14 18.46
C VAL A 88 47.17 -11.23 17.41
N GLY A 89 48.32 -11.21 16.74
CA GLY A 89 48.58 -12.03 15.56
C GLY A 89 48.91 -13.50 15.84
N TYR A 90 49.03 -14.25 14.74
CA TYR A 90 49.34 -15.69 14.68
C TYR A 90 50.39 -16.19 15.69
N ARG A 91 49.95 -17.01 16.65
CA ARG A 91 50.82 -18.00 17.31
C ARG A 91 50.41 -19.41 16.88
N GLY A 92 51.16 -19.98 15.94
CA GLY A 92 51.02 -21.39 15.55
C GLY A 92 51.81 -22.30 16.50
N SER A 93 51.12 -23.15 17.26
CA SER A 93 51.75 -24.12 18.14
C SER A 93 52.34 -25.29 17.35
N LYS A 94 53.68 -25.32 17.22
CA LYS A 94 54.41 -26.50 16.71
C LYS A 94 54.83 -27.39 17.88
N SER A 95 54.17 -28.53 18.05
CA SER A 95 54.68 -29.64 18.88
C SER A 95 55.55 -30.56 18.02
N VAL A 96 56.84 -30.68 18.35
CA VAL A 96 57.77 -31.60 17.70
C VAL A 96 58.12 -32.72 18.67
N VAL A 97 57.94 -33.97 18.23
CA VAL A 97 58.44 -35.18 18.90
C VAL A 97 59.13 -36.05 17.83
N TYR A 98 60.16 -36.78 18.23
CA TYR A 98 61.09 -37.48 17.32
C TYR A 98 60.42 -38.56 16.46
N ASN A 99 60.18 -38.27 15.19
CA ASN A 99 60.58 -39.02 13.99
C ASN A 99 59.91 -38.40 12.74
N ASN A 100 60.58 -38.43 11.59
CA ASN A 100 60.30 -37.55 10.43
C ASN A 100 58.96 -37.79 9.70
N THR A 101 57.82 -37.41 10.30
CA THR A 101 56.49 -37.47 9.68
C THR A 101 55.64 -36.24 10.03
N THR A 102 55.69 -35.19 9.21
CA THR A 102 54.85 -33.98 9.38
C THR A 102 53.47 -34.16 8.73
N VAL A 103 52.48 -34.57 9.54
CA VAL A 103 51.08 -34.66 9.10
C VAL A 103 50.48 -33.25 9.00
N LYS A 104 49.92 -32.90 7.83
CA LYS A 104 49.08 -31.71 7.66
C LYS A 104 47.65 -32.04 8.09
N GLU A 105 47.10 -31.28 9.03
CA GLU A 105 45.69 -31.40 9.41
C GLU A 105 44.80 -30.83 8.29
N GLN A 106 44.22 -31.72 7.49
CA GLN A 106 43.42 -31.38 6.32
C GLN A 106 41.94 -31.24 6.69
N ARG A 107 41.41 -30.01 6.67
CA ARG A 107 39.95 -29.80 6.72
C ARG A 107 39.32 -30.36 5.45
N VAL A 108 38.29 -31.19 5.62
CA VAL A 108 37.47 -31.73 4.53
C VAL A 108 36.03 -31.26 4.73
N ASP A 109 35.62 -30.27 3.94
CA ASP A 109 34.21 -30.07 3.63
C ASP A 109 33.74 -31.20 2.71
N GLY A 110 32.65 -31.90 3.05
CA GLY A 110 32.24 -33.07 2.29
C GLY A 110 31.00 -33.77 2.82
N SER A 111 29.80 -33.24 2.52
CA SER A 111 28.57 -34.02 2.60
C SER A 111 28.24 -34.63 1.24
N CYS A 112 28.60 -35.90 1.03
CA CYS A 112 28.23 -36.62 -0.20
C CYS A 112 26.73 -36.94 -0.22
N ARG A 113 26.16 -37.12 -1.42
CA ARG A 113 24.82 -37.68 -1.62
C ARG A 113 24.94 -39.09 -2.18
N ILE A 114 24.34 -40.05 -1.49
CA ILE A 114 23.96 -41.36 -2.05
C ILE A 114 22.45 -41.53 -1.86
N HIS A 115 21.83 -42.34 -2.72
CA HIS A 115 20.39 -42.45 -2.95
C HIS A 115 19.50 -42.52 -1.69
N GLY A 116 18.40 -41.76 -1.73
CA GLY A 116 17.10 -42.21 -1.21
C GLY A 116 16.71 -41.89 0.24
N VAL A 117 17.63 -41.79 1.20
CA VAL A 117 17.26 -41.63 2.63
C VAL A 117 17.98 -40.47 3.31
N ARG A 118 17.22 -39.60 3.97
CA ARG A 118 17.74 -38.44 4.73
C ARG A 118 17.85 -38.78 6.22
N LEU A 119 18.90 -39.51 6.59
CA LEU A 119 19.21 -39.82 8.00
C LEU A 119 19.58 -38.53 8.77
N ARG A 120 18.73 -38.12 9.71
CA ARG A 120 19.10 -37.16 10.76
C ARG A 120 19.63 -37.92 11.97
N CYS A 121 20.94 -38.04 12.09
CA CYS A 121 21.58 -38.48 13.33
C CYS A 121 21.49 -37.37 14.38
N THR A 122 20.56 -37.52 15.33
CA THR A 122 20.54 -36.69 16.55
C THR A 122 21.35 -37.41 17.63
N LEU A 123 22.44 -36.80 18.10
CA LEU A 123 23.21 -37.31 19.24
C LEU A 123 22.32 -37.40 20.49
N LYS A 124 22.00 -38.63 20.89
CA LYS A 124 21.54 -38.92 22.26
C LYS A 124 22.76 -39.29 23.09
N GLY A 125 22.96 -38.59 24.20
CA GLY A 125 23.99 -38.93 25.19
C GLY A 125 23.73 -40.29 25.84
N PHE A 126 24.79 -40.92 26.32
CA PHE A 126 24.76 -42.27 26.89
C PHE A 126 24.15 -42.31 28.31
N GLU A 127 23.80 -43.52 28.74
CA GLU A 127 22.97 -43.84 29.90
C GLU A 127 23.64 -43.62 31.26
N ARG A 128 22.81 -43.52 32.33
CA ARG A 128 22.98 -44.36 33.55
C ARG A 128 21.62 -44.83 34.07
N ASN A 129 21.57 -46.08 34.52
CA ASN A 129 20.36 -46.72 35.06
C ASN A 129 20.11 -46.34 36.52
N TYR A 130 18.85 -46.12 36.89
CA TYR A 130 18.38 -46.04 38.28
C TYR A 130 17.30 -47.10 38.51
N GLN A 131 17.49 -47.94 39.53
CA GLN A 131 16.69 -49.15 39.73
C GLN A 131 15.44 -48.93 40.62
N ILE A 132 14.97 -47.68 40.75
CA ILE A 132 13.83 -47.28 41.57
C ILE A 132 12.82 -46.53 40.71
N LYS A 133 11.62 -47.10 40.52
CA LYS A 133 10.49 -46.42 39.88
C LYS A 133 9.88 -45.41 40.86
N ILE A 134 10.43 -44.19 40.91
CA ILE A 134 9.73 -43.05 41.52
C ILE A 134 8.56 -42.69 40.58
N PRO A 135 7.29 -42.76 41.02
CA PRO A 135 6.17 -42.32 40.21
C PRO A 135 6.16 -40.79 40.17
N SER A 136 6.79 -40.20 39.16
CA SER A 136 6.65 -38.77 38.90
C SER A 136 5.19 -38.49 38.54
N TYR A 137 4.52 -37.70 39.37
CA TYR A 137 3.23 -37.10 39.03
C TYR A 137 3.45 -36.20 37.81
N GLN A 138 3.21 -36.76 36.62
CA GLN A 138 3.14 -35.98 35.39
C GLN A 138 1.92 -35.07 35.51
N LEU A 139 2.16 -33.84 35.97
CA LEU A 139 1.21 -32.76 35.85
C LEU A 139 0.97 -32.56 34.36
N PHE A 140 -0.11 -33.18 33.86
CA PHE A 140 -0.69 -32.95 32.54
C PHE A 140 -1.21 -31.52 32.47
N THR A 141 -0.26 -30.58 32.42
CA THR A 141 -0.46 -29.24 31.90
C THR A 141 -0.71 -29.40 30.40
N ASN A 142 -1.93 -29.84 30.08
CA ASN A 142 -2.57 -29.61 28.80
C ASN A 142 -2.68 -28.10 28.62
N ARG A 143 -1.55 -27.47 28.28
CA ARG A 143 -1.51 -26.24 27.51
C ARG A 143 -2.22 -26.59 26.21
N GLN A 144 -3.53 -26.43 26.23
CA GLN A 144 -4.31 -26.24 25.03
C GLN A 144 -3.69 -25.04 24.34
N TYR A 145 -2.78 -25.32 23.41
CA TYR A 145 -2.44 -24.39 22.36
C TYR A 145 -3.69 -24.29 21.49
N SER A 146 -4.65 -23.50 21.98
CA SER A 146 -5.58 -22.79 21.15
C SER A 146 -4.73 -21.89 20.27
N THR A 147 -4.24 -22.48 19.19
CA THR A 147 -4.22 -21.77 17.93
C THR A 147 -5.66 -21.33 17.75
N ASN A 148 -5.94 -20.07 18.07
CA ASN A 148 -7.10 -19.38 17.56
C ASN A 148 -6.92 -19.40 16.04
N LYS A 149 -7.35 -20.49 15.41
CA LYS A 149 -7.94 -20.49 14.09
C LYS A 149 -9.12 -19.54 14.21
N ILE A 150 -8.81 -18.24 14.10
CA ILE A 150 -9.77 -17.22 13.74
C ILE A 150 -10.39 -17.78 12.47
N SER A 151 -11.58 -18.35 12.60
CA SER A 151 -12.38 -18.79 11.49
C SER A 151 -12.73 -17.52 10.75
N LYS A 152 -11.88 -17.18 9.79
CA LYS A 152 -12.03 -16.05 8.89
C LYS A 152 -13.35 -16.27 8.17
N ARG A 153 -14.43 -15.73 8.74
CA ARG A 153 -15.75 -15.77 8.14
C ARG A 153 -15.58 -15.16 6.74
N PRO A 154 -16.04 -15.83 5.68
CA PRO A 154 -15.92 -15.30 4.33
C PRO A 154 -16.58 -13.93 4.31
N ILE A 155 -15.91 -12.96 3.71
CA ILE A 155 -16.47 -11.61 3.57
C ILE A 155 -17.65 -11.70 2.60
N SER A 156 -18.76 -11.03 2.94
CA SER A 156 -19.93 -10.96 2.04
C SER A 156 -19.47 -10.49 0.66
N PRO A 157 -19.87 -11.15 -0.45
CA PRO A 157 -19.42 -10.75 -1.78
C PRO A 157 -19.83 -9.31 -2.10
N PHE A 158 -20.99 -8.84 -1.63
CA PHE A 158 -21.40 -7.44 -1.74
C PHE A 158 -20.48 -6.48 -0.97
N PHE A 159 -19.92 -6.87 0.18
CA PHE A 159 -18.88 -6.08 0.87
C PHE A 159 -17.64 -5.96 -0.01
N ILE A 160 -17.22 -7.03 -0.70
CA ILE A 160 -16.07 -6.98 -1.60
C ILE A 160 -16.36 -6.04 -2.77
N THR A 161 -17.57 -6.09 -3.35
CA THR A 161 -18.04 -5.11 -4.35
C THR A 161 -17.99 -3.68 -3.83
N GLY A 162 -18.57 -3.40 -2.66
CA GLY A 162 -18.55 -2.05 -2.07
C GLY A 162 -17.15 -1.54 -1.76
N PHE A 163 -16.27 -2.38 -1.20
CA PHE A 163 -14.88 -2.01 -0.95
C PHE A 163 -14.13 -1.75 -2.26
N THR A 164 -14.46 -2.51 -3.32
CA THR A 164 -13.92 -2.31 -4.67
C THR A 164 -14.41 -1.01 -5.30
N ASP A 165 -15.67 -0.64 -5.10
CA ASP A 165 -16.27 0.63 -5.54
C ASP A 165 -15.51 1.85 -5.01
N GLY A 166 -14.91 1.75 -3.81
CA GLY A 166 -13.88 2.68 -3.33
C GLY A 166 -12.48 2.38 -3.90
N GLU A 167 -11.74 1.52 -3.22
CA GLU A 167 -10.27 1.31 -3.34
C GLU A 167 -9.81 0.45 -4.55
N GLY A 168 -10.75 -0.09 -5.32
CA GLY A 168 -10.48 -0.95 -6.47
C GLY A 168 -10.20 -0.20 -7.78
N SER A 169 -9.48 -0.85 -8.70
CA SER A 169 -9.26 -0.38 -10.07
C SER A 169 -9.11 -1.54 -11.05
N PHE A 170 -9.73 -1.37 -12.23
CA PHE A 170 -9.61 -2.26 -13.38
C PHE A 170 -8.74 -1.56 -14.42
N MET A 171 -7.58 -2.13 -14.73
CA MET A 171 -6.56 -1.49 -15.56
C MET A 171 -6.16 -2.37 -16.74
N VAL A 172 -5.92 -1.73 -17.89
CA VAL A 172 -5.32 -2.33 -19.07
C VAL A 172 -4.02 -1.59 -19.38
N SER A 173 -2.92 -2.32 -19.50
CA SER A 173 -1.62 -1.80 -19.93
C SER A 173 -1.24 -2.37 -21.28
N MET A 174 -0.84 -1.50 -22.21
CA MET A 174 -0.18 -1.85 -23.47
C MET A 174 1.27 -1.37 -23.36
N LEU A 175 2.22 -2.30 -23.37
CA LEU A 175 3.64 -2.04 -23.12
C LEU A 175 4.47 -2.39 -24.35
N LYS A 176 5.35 -1.49 -24.79
CA LYS A 176 6.25 -1.76 -25.93
C LYS A 176 7.20 -2.90 -25.55
N TYR A 177 7.18 -3.96 -26.31
CA TYR A 177 7.91 -5.21 -26.06
C TYR A 177 8.39 -5.80 -27.39
N PRO A 178 9.57 -5.38 -27.90
CA PRO A 178 10.02 -5.66 -29.27
C PRO A 178 10.17 -7.14 -29.64
N ALA A 179 10.27 -8.05 -28.67
CA ALA A 179 10.38 -9.48 -28.90
C ALA A 179 9.03 -10.19 -29.21
N LEU A 180 7.90 -9.47 -29.18
CA LEU A 180 6.61 -9.97 -29.69
C LEU A 180 6.40 -9.53 -31.14
N ARG A 181 5.71 -10.36 -31.94
CA ARG A 181 5.46 -10.12 -33.38
C ARG A 181 4.88 -8.74 -33.71
N GLN A 182 4.00 -8.21 -32.85
CA GLN A 182 3.38 -6.89 -33.01
C GLN A 182 4.09 -5.77 -32.24
N GLY A 183 5.23 -6.04 -31.59
CA GLY A 183 5.97 -5.08 -30.76
C GLY A 183 5.27 -4.63 -29.46
N TRP A 184 4.09 -5.16 -29.14
CA TRP A 184 3.27 -4.76 -27.98
C TRP A 184 2.84 -5.95 -27.11
N LYS A 185 2.90 -5.76 -25.80
CA LYS A 185 2.38 -6.68 -24.78
C LYS A 185 1.16 -6.06 -24.09
N VAL A 186 0.00 -6.70 -24.21
CA VAL A 186 -1.20 -6.35 -23.42
C VAL A 186 -1.19 -7.09 -22.09
N GLN A 187 -1.61 -6.43 -21.02
CA GLN A 187 -1.93 -7.07 -19.74
C GLN A 187 -3.19 -6.44 -19.14
N ALA A 188 -4.13 -7.28 -18.68
CA ALA A 188 -5.25 -6.90 -17.83
C ALA A 188 -4.87 -7.05 -16.35
N TRP A 189 -5.27 -6.10 -15.52
CA TRP A 189 -4.98 -6.06 -14.08
C TRP A 189 -6.25 -5.71 -13.30
N TYR A 190 -6.58 -6.51 -12.30
CA TYR A 190 -7.44 -6.06 -11.19
C TYR A 190 -6.54 -5.73 -9.99
N VAL A 191 -6.72 -4.54 -9.42
CA VAL A 191 -5.89 -4.02 -8.33
C VAL A 191 -6.77 -3.40 -7.25
N LEU A 192 -6.51 -3.78 -6.01
CA LEU A 192 -7.07 -3.15 -4.81
C LEU A 192 -5.88 -2.62 -4.00
N THR A 193 -5.80 -1.30 -3.81
CA THR A 193 -4.76 -0.66 -3.00
C THR A 193 -5.31 -0.37 -1.61
N SER A 194 -4.51 -0.45 -0.55
CA SER A 194 -4.88 0.16 0.74
C SER A 194 -3.64 0.36 1.63
N HIS A 195 -3.84 0.85 2.84
CA HIS A 195 -2.77 1.09 3.82
C HIS A 195 -2.24 -0.23 4.42
N LYS A 196 -0.95 -0.30 4.76
CA LYS A 196 -0.30 -1.53 5.26
C LYS A 196 -0.92 -2.08 6.55
N LYS A 197 -1.50 -1.21 7.38
CA LYS A 197 -2.21 -1.59 8.62
C LYS A 197 -3.45 -2.47 8.32
N ASP A 198 -4.05 -2.34 7.14
CA ASP A 198 -5.22 -3.12 6.69
C ASP A 198 -4.86 -4.46 6.02
N LEU A 199 -3.59 -4.90 6.10
CA LEU A 199 -3.12 -6.18 5.55
C LEU A 199 -3.96 -7.39 6.01
N ALA A 200 -4.55 -7.34 7.21
CA ALA A 200 -5.47 -8.36 7.70
C ALA A 200 -6.77 -8.43 6.89
N LEU A 201 -7.36 -7.27 6.55
CA LEU A 201 -8.54 -7.16 5.69
C LEU A 201 -8.20 -7.57 4.25
N ILE A 202 -7.10 -7.06 3.68
CA ILE A 202 -6.71 -7.37 2.29
C ILE A 202 -6.44 -8.88 2.12
N LYS A 203 -5.80 -9.54 3.10
CA LYS A 203 -5.66 -11.01 3.14
C LYS A 203 -6.98 -11.75 3.33
N ASN A 204 -8.03 -11.12 3.87
CA ASN A 204 -9.35 -11.75 4.01
C ASN A 204 -10.20 -11.58 2.74
N ILE A 205 -10.10 -10.42 2.06
CA ILE A 205 -10.67 -10.21 0.73
C ILE A 205 -10.02 -11.18 -0.28
N GLN A 206 -8.68 -11.28 -0.30
CA GLN A 206 -7.97 -12.27 -1.13
C GLN A 206 -8.48 -13.70 -0.89
N SER A 207 -8.59 -14.11 0.38
CA SER A 207 -9.08 -15.44 0.75
C SER A 207 -10.55 -15.69 0.38
N SER A 208 -11.38 -14.63 0.34
CA SER A 208 -12.79 -14.72 -0.05
C SER A 208 -12.95 -14.77 -1.58
N LEU A 209 -12.04 -14.12 -2.32
CA LEU A 209 -11.88 -14.25 -3.78
C LEU A 209 -11.10 -15.53 -4.17
N GLY A 210 -11.30 -16.64 -3.47
CA GLY A 210 -10.65 -17.93 -3.79
C GLY A 210 -9.12 -17.96 -3.71
N GLY A 211 -8.48 -16.96 -3.11
CA GLY A 211 -7.02 -16.85 -3.01
C GLY A 211 -6.31 -16.23 -4.21
N VAL A 212 -7.02 -15.67 -5.19
CA VAL A 212 -6.42 -15.15 -6.44
C VAL A 212 -5.49 -13.96 -6.25
N GLY A 213 -4.56 -13.77 -7.20
CA GLY A 213 -3.58 -12.70 -7.19
C GLY A 213 -2.55 -12.80 -6.06
N ASN A 214 -1.72 -11.76 -5.95
CA ASN A 214 -0.67 -11.65 -4.95
C ASN A 214 -0.77 -10.31 -4.21
N ILE A 215 -0.35 -10.29 -2.94
CA ILE A 215 -0.25 -9.07 -2.14
C ILE A 215 1.21 -8.61 -2.10
N HIS A 216 1.46 -7.37 -2.50
CA HIS A 216 2.78 -6.75 -2.51
C HIS A 216 2.75 -5.38 -1.82
N PRO A 217 3.87 -4.89 -1.25
CA PRO A 217 4.01 -3.47 -0.97
C PRO A 217 3.98 -2.67 -2.28
N LYS A 218 3.41 -1.47 -2.22
CA LYS A 218 3.57 -0.45 -3.28
C LYS A 218 4.92 0.25 -3.09
N ASN A 219 5.33 1.08 -4.05
CA ASN A 219 6.61 1.81 -3.97
C ASN A 219 6.72 2.83 -2.81
N ASN A 220 5.64 3.04 -2.04
CA ASN A 220 5.64 3.77 -0.78
C ASN A 220 5.51 2.77 0.39
N LYS A 221 6.34 2.92 1.43
CA LYS A 221 6.50 2.00 2.59
C LYS A 221 5.20 1.68 3.33
N ASP A 222 4.18 2.52 3.19
CA ASP A 222 2.92 2.44 3.95
C ASP A 222 1.71 1.93 3.14
N LEU A 223 1.88 1.62 1.85
CA LEU A 223 0.80 1.10 1.00
C LEU A 223 1.05 -0.34 0.57
N ILE A 224 -0.03 -1.12 0.49
CA ILE A 224 -0.07 -2.48 -0.05
C ILE A 224 -1.04 -2.55 -1.23
N GLN A 225 -0.84 -3.53 -2.11
CA GLN A 225 -1.73 -3.83 -3.21
C GLN A 225 -2.00 -5.33 -3.28
N LEU A 226 -3.28 -5.73 -3.27
CA LEU A 226 -3.70 -6.99 -3.87
C LEU A 226 -3.77 -6.79 -5.38
N ARG A 227 -3.11 -7.67 -6.14
CA ARG A 227 -2.94 -7.54 -7.59
C ARG A 227 -3.18 -8.88 -8.28
N VAL A 228 -4.19 -8.92 -9.15
CA VAL A 228 -4.52 -10.08 -10.00
C VAL A 228 -4.16 -9.71 -11.45
N VAL A 229 -3.24 -10.46 -12.05
CA VAL A 229 -2.75 -10.24 -13.44
C VAL A 229 -2.79 -11.53 -14.28
N SER A 230 -3.13 -12.66 -13.66
CA SER A 230 -3.35 -13.91 -14.42
C SER A 230 -4.66 -13.79 -15.19
N LEU A 231 -4.60 -13.90 -16.52
CA LEU A 231 -5.77 -13.83 -17.40
C LEU A 231 -6.81 -14.89 -17.04
N ASP A 232 -6.34 -16.07 -16.62
CA ASP A 232 -7.17 -17.17 -16.09
C ASP A 232 -7.92 -16.74 -14.82
N GLN A 233 -7.22 -16.27 -13.78
CA GLN A 233 -7.86 -15.82 -12.54
C GLN A 233 -8.80 -14.62 -12.76
N ILE A 234 -8.49 -13.75 -13.72
CA ILE A 234 -9.35 -12.63 -14.10
C ILE A 234 -10.64 -13.14 -14.75
N THR A 235 -10.52 -14.08 -15.69
CA THR A 235 -11.66 -14.66 -16.43
C THR A 235 -12.53 -15.55 -15.54
N ASN A 236 -11.93 -16.37 -14.69
CA ASN A 236 -12.61 -17.44 -13.96
C ASN A 236 -13.04 -17.07 -12.54
N VAL A 237 -12.58 -15.92 -12.00
CA VAL A 237 -12.94 -15.46 -10.64
C VAL A 237 -13.36 -13.99 -10.63
N ILE A 238 -12.53 -13.08 -11.16
CA ILE A 238 -12.79 -11.63 -11.03
C ILE A 238 -13.99 -11.16 -11.84
N ILE A 239 -14.09 -11.56 -13.12
CA ILE A 239 -15.25 -11.20 -13.95
C ILE A 239 -16.54 -11.83 -13.40
N PRO A 240 -16.63 -13.15 -13.14
CA PRO A 240 -17.81 -13.76 -12.53
C PRO A 240 -18.22 -13.13 -11.20
N HIS A 241 -17.28 -12.69 -10.37
CA HIS A 241 -17.61 -11.99 -9.13
C HIS A 241 -18.34 -10.66 -9.41
N PHE A 242 -17.77 -9.78 -10.24
CA PHE A 242 -18.39 -8.47 -10.50
C PHE A 242 -19.57 -8.51 -11.49
N GLU A 243 -19.83 -9.62 -12.16
CA GLU A 243 -21.09 -9.86 -12.88
C GLU A 243 -22.22 -10.34 -11.94
N ASN A 244 -21.93 -11.24 -10.98
CA ASN A 244 -22.92 -11.68 -9.98
C ASN A 244 -23.18 -10.64 -8.88
N TYR A 245 -22.19 -9.78 -8.59
CA TYR A 245 -22.26 -8.74 -7.56
C TYR A 245 -21.86 -7.37 -8.14
N PRO A 246 -22.73 -6.72 -8.95
CA PRO A 246 -22.36 -5.55 -9.73
C PRO A 246 -21.96 -4.32 -8.91
N LEU A 247 -20.91 -3.65 -9.37
CA LEU A 247 -20.45 -2.35 -8.88
C LEU A 247 -21.53 -1.28 -9.07
N LEU A 248 -21.65 -0.32 -8.14
CA LEU A 248 -22.66 0.73 -8.20
C LEU A 248 -22.12 2.10 -8.61
N THR A 249 -20.81 2.33 -8.54
CA THR A 249 -20.18 3.59 -8.99
C THR A 249 -19.95 3.61 -10.51
N GLN A 250 -19.60 4.78 -11.04
CA GLN A 250 -19.09 4.97 -12.41
C GLN A 250 -17.84 4.13 -12.74
N LYS A 251 -17.23 3.45 -11.76
CA LYS A 251 -16.19 2.42 -11.96
C LYS A 251 -16.73 1.16 -12.65
N ARG A 252 -18.05 0.90 -12.61
CA ARG A 252 -18.69 -0.17 -13.38
C ARG A 252 -18.42 -0.03 -14.89
N ALA A 253 -18.38 1.19 -15.43
CA ALA A 253 -18.00 1.41 -16.83
C ALA A 253 -16.56 0.98 -17.13
N ASP A 254 -15.63 1.17 -16.18
CA ASP A 254 -14.26 0.67 -16.31
C ASP A 254 -14.22 -0.86 -16.25
N PHE A 255 -15.06 -1.50 -15.43
CA PHE A 255 -15.21 -2.96 -15.40
C PHE A 255 -15.78 -3.54 -16.70
N GLU A 256 -16.84 -2.94 -17.28
CA GLU A 256 -17.41 -3.42 -18.54
C GLU A 256 -16.43 -3.26 -19.72
N LEU A 257 -15.69 -2.15 -19.79
CA LEU A 257 -14.62 -1.95 -20.78
C LEU A 257 -13.44 -2.93 -20.55
N PHE A 258 -13.05 -3.18 -19.30
CA PHE A 258 -12.06 -4.18 -18.92
C PHE A 258 -12.47 -5.60 -19.36
N LYS A 259 -13.74 -5.99 -19.15
CA LYS A 259 -14.29 -7.29 -19.56
C LYS A 259 -14.21 -7.49 -21.07
N ARG A 260 -14.51 -6.45 -21.87
CA ARG A 260 -14.33 -6.48 -23.34
C ARG A 260 -12.88 -6.77 -23.72
N VAL A 261 -11.89 -6.09 -23.11
CA VAL A 261 -10.47 -6.36 -23.36
C VAL A 261 -10.07 -7.78 -22.95
N VAL A 262 -10.55 -8.28 -21.82
CA VAL A 262 -10.27 -9.66 -21.38
C VAL A 262 -10.82 -10.70 -22.37
N ASN A 263 -11.99 -10.46 -22.96
CA ASN A 263 -12.55 -11.33 -24.00
C ASN A 263 -11.67 -11.35 -25.26
N ILE A 264 -11.20 -10.18 -25.74
CA ILE A 264 -10.23 -10.09 -26.85
C ILE A 264 -8.89 -10.78 -26.49
N MET A 265 -8.46 -10.71 -25.22
CA MET A 265 -7.28 -11.42 -24.75
C MET A 265 -7.46 -12.95 -24.74
N ASN A 266 -8.65 -13.44 -24.37
CA ASN A 266 -8.97 -14.86 -24.31
C ASN A 266 -8.97 -15.50 -25.71
N ILE A 267 -9.64 -14.89 -26.70
CA ILE A 267 -9.65 -15.33 -28.10
C ILE A 267 -8.34 -15.04 -28.87
N LYS A 268 -7.30 -14.56 -28.17
CA LYS A 268 -5.97 -14.20 -28.72
C LYS A 268 -5.95 -13.05 -29.74
N GLY A 269 -7.04 -12.29 -29.89
CA GLY A 269 -7.12 -11.11 -30.76
C GLY A 269 -6.04 -10.05 -30.47
N HIS A 270 -5.61 -9.93 -29.21
CA HIS A 270 -4.47 -9.09 -28.79
C HIS A 270 -3.10 -9.44 -29.43
N LEU A 271 -3.03 -10.45 -30.29
CA LEU A 271 -1.85 -10.83 -31.09
C LEU A 271 -1.96 -10.36 -32.57
N THR A 272 -3.09 -9.79 -32.99
CA THR A 272 -3.28 -9.14 -34.30
C THR A 272 -3.13 -7.62 -34.16
N HIS A 273 -2.96 -6.91 -35.28
CA HIS A 273 -2.91 -5.44 -35.26
C HIS A 273 -4.29 -4.83 -34.97
N GLU A 274 -5.33 -5.37 -35.61
CA GLU A 274 -6.75 -5.05 -35.40
C GLU A 274 -7.15 -5.18 -33.91
N GLY A 275 -6.93 -6.35 -33.29
CA GLY A 275 -7.27 -6.56 -31.88
C GLY A 275 -6.39 -5.76 -30.90
N LEU A 276 -5.26 -5.20 -31.33
CA LEU A 276 -4.51 -4.20 -30.56
C LEU A 276 -5.12 -2.80 -30.71
N GLN A 277 -5.61 -2.43 -31.89
CA GLN A 277 -6.31 -1.18 -32.14
C GLN A 277 -7.65 -1.14 -31.35
N ASP A 278 -8.40 -2.24 -31.33
CA ASP A 278 -9.60 -2.40 -30.47
C ASP A 278 -9.28 -2.15 -28.99
N ILE A 279 -8.24 -2.81 -28.49
CA ILE A 279 -7.82 -2.70 -27.08
C ILE A 279 -7.34 -1.28 -26.76
N PHE A 280 -6.68 -0.60 -27.71
CA PHE A 280 -6.30 0.80 -27.59
C PHE A 280 -7.54 1.72 -27.55
N ASN A 281 -8.49 1.55 -28.47
CA ASN A 281 -9.75 2.32 -28.53
C ASN A 281 -10.59 2.11 -27.26
N ILE A 282 -10.69 0.88 -26.74
CA ILE A 282 -11.37 0.60 -25.47
C ILE A 282 -10.62 1.26 -24.30
N LYS A 283 -9.29 1.14 -24.27
CA LYS A 283 -8.43 1.74 -23.23
C LYS A 283 -8.49 3.27 -23.24
N ALA A 284 -8.76 3.91 -24.38
CA ALA A 284 -8.94 5.35 -24.52
C ALA A 284 -10.08 5.91 -23.66
N CYS A 285 -11.04 5.07 -23.26
CA CYS A 285 -12.23 5.45 -22.49
C CYS A 285 -12.22 4.91 -21.03
N MET A 286 -11.12 4.26 -20.62
CA MET A 286 -10.95 3.68 -19.27
C MET A 286 -10.10 4.58 -18.34
N ASN A 287 -10.52 4.70 -17.08
CA ASN A 287 -9.85 5.42 -15.99
C ASN A 287 -9.52 6.90 -16.36
N LYS A 288 -8.26 7.17 -16.77
CA LYS A 288 -7.79 8.49 -17.23
C LYS A 288 -7.86 8.67 -18.76
N GLY A 289 -8.28 7.64 -19.49
CA GLY A 289 -8.38 7.63 -20.95
C GLY A 289 -7.09 8.03 -21.67
N LEU A 290 -7.23 8.71 -22.81
CA LEU A 290 -6.13 9.19 -23.64
C LEU A 290 -5.13 10.10 -22.88
N SER A 291 -5.59 10.94 -21.94
CA SER A 291 -4.66 11.83 -21.21
C SER A 291 -3.72 11.03 -20.29
N GLY A 292 -4.16 9.86 -19.81
CA GLY A 292 -3.33 8.91 -19.05
C GLY A 292 -2.48 7.94 -19.88
N MET A 293 -2.40 8.09 -21.22
CA MET A 293 -1.54 7.29 -22.09
C MET A 293 -0.20 7.99 -22.39
N SER A 294 0.87 7.20 -22.52
CA SER A 294 2.18 7.67 -22.95
C SER A 294 2.18 8.12 -24.43
N PRO A 295 3.04 9.08 -24.83
CA PRO A 295 3.17 9.52 -26.22
C PRO A 295 3.43 8.36 -27.20
N ILE A 296 4.39 7.50 -26.87
CA ILE A 296 4.78 6.29 -27.63
C ILE A 296 3.58 5.36 -27.92
N LEU A 297 2.57 5.32 -27.05
CA LEU A 297 1.35 4.51 -27.28
C LEU A 297 0.36 5.23 -28.21
N LYS A 298 0.27 6.56 -28.16
CA LYS A 298 -0.58 7.37 -29.06
C LYS A 298 -0.03 7.39 -30.49
N GLU A 299 1.28 7.60 -30.62
CA GLU A 299 2.02 7.60 -31.88
C GLU A 299 1.89 6.28 -32.66
N ALA A 300 1.74 5.16 -31.95
CA ALA A 300 1.64 3.83 -32.55
C ALA A 300 0.21 3.40 -32.94
N PHE A 301 -0.82 4.14 -32.51
CA PHE A 301 -2.24 3.82 -32.76
C PHE A 301 -3.00 5.12 -33.07
N LEU A 302 -2.69 5.71 -34.23
CA LEU A 302 -3.21 7.02 -34.65
C LEU A 302 -4.73 7.05 -34.88
N ASN A 303 -5.33 5.90 -35.25
CA ASN A 303 -6.75 5.77 -35.55
C ASN A 303 -7.59 5.62 -34.27
N VAL A 304 -7.68 6.69 -33.48
CA VAL A 304 -8.55 6.75 -32.30
C VAL A 304 -10.02 6.71 -32.73
N GLU A 305 -10.68 5.56 -32.61
CA GLU A 305 -12.14 5.50 -32.74
C GLU A 305 -12.80 5.94 -31.44
N ASN A 306 -13.85 6.77 -31.55
CA ASN A 306 -14.51 7.39 -30.41
C ASN A 306 -15.55 6.47 -29.77
N ILE A 307 -15.09 5.39 -29.10
CA ILE A 307 -15.95 4.44 -28.40
C ILE A 307 -16.67 5.15 -27.24
N SER A 308 -17.99 5.14 -27.21
CA SER A 308 -18.75 5.68 -26.08
C SER A 308 -18.47 4.89 -24.80
N ARG A 309 -18.03 5.58 -23.72
CA ARG A 309 -17.98 5.00 -22.38
C ARG A 309 -19.39 4.55 -21.96
N PRO A 310 -19.58 3.32 -21.42
CA PRO A 310 -20.89 2.87 -20.96
C PRO A 310 -21.51 3.84 -19.94
N VAL A 311 -22.76 4.24 -20.17
CA VAL A 311 -23.56 5.00 -19.20
C VAL A 311 -23.93 4.06 -18.07
N ILE A 312 -23.67 4.47 -16.82
CA ILE A 312 -24.04 3.71 -15.62
C ILE A 312 -25.19 4.44 -14.95
N GLU A 313 -26.40 3.91 -15.13
CA GLU A 313 -27.61 4.36 -14.45
C GLU A 313 -27.57 4.05 -12.95
N LEU A 314 -28.20 4.91 -12.15
CA LEU A 314 -28.30 4.73 -10.71
C LEU A 314 -29.01 3.41 -10.40
N SER A 315 -28.32 2.54 -9.67
CA SER A 315 -28.81 1.23 -9.25
C SER A 315 -28.96 1.18 -7.73
N GLU A 316 -30.09 0.66 -7.26
CA GLU A 316 -30.41 0.55 -5.82
C GLU A 316 -29.39 -0.33 -5.06
N ILE A 317 -29.10 0.04 -3.81
CA ILE A 317 -28.23 -0.73 -2.90
C ILE A 317 -29.00 -1.93 -2.33
N LYS A 318 -29.10 -3.00 -3.14
CA LYS A 318 -29.88 -4.21 -2.82
C LYS A 318 -29.41 -4.99 -1.58
N ASP A 319 -28.13 -4.90 -1.23
CA ASP A 319 -27.56 -5.57 -0.06
C ASP A 319 -26.76 -4.56 0.78
N PRO A 320 -27.08 -4.37 2.08
CA PRO A 320 -26.44 -3.39 2.94
C PRO A 320 -24.96 -3.69 3.25
N ASN A 321 -24.48 -4.91 3.01
CA ASN A 321 -23.05 -5.21 3.07
C ASN A 321 -22.26 -4.45 1.99
N TRP A 322 -22.89 -4.07 0.86
CA TRP A 322 -22.26 -3.16 -0.11
C TRP A 322 -21.91 -1.82 0.56
N LEU A 323 -22.84 -1.22 1.30
CA LEU A 323 -22.59 0.04 1.98
C LEU A 323 -21.57 -0.13 3.12
N ALA A 324 -21.57 -1.26 3.84
CA ALA A 324 -20.53 -1.57 4.80
C ALA A 324 -19.13 -1.70 4.15
N GLY A 325 -19.04 -2.29 2.96
CA GLY A 325 -17.81 -2.37 2.16
C GLY A 325 -17.34 -0.99 1.67
N PHE A 326 -18.25 -0.23 1.07
CA PHE A 326 -17.97 1.10 0.53
C PHE A 326 -17.59 2.10 1.63
N ALA A 327 -18.30 2.08 2.77
CA ALA A 327 -17.94 2.88 3.94
C ALA A 327 -16.65 2.39 4.63
N SER A 328 -16.25 1.11 4.48
CA SER A 328 -14.94 0.62 4.94
C SER A 328 -13.79 1.13 4.08
N ALA A 329 -14.05 1.58 2.85
CA ALA A 329 -13.11 2.35 2.03
C ALA A 329 -13.28 3.87 2.28
N GLU A 330 -14.36 4.46 1.75
CA GLU A 330 -14.58 5.90 1.58
C GLU A 330 -15.25 6.60 2.79
N GLY A 331 -15.65 5.84 3.81
CA GLY A 331 -16.28 6.39 5.01
C GLY A 331 -15.27 7.11 5.92
N CYS A 332 -15.75 8.07 6.70
CA CYS A 332 -15.00 8.75 7.74
C CYS A 332 -15.85 8.86 9.02
N PHE A 333 -15.26 8.46 10.15
CA PHE A 333 -15.83 8.56 11.48
C PHE A 333 -15.00 9.56 12.29
N HIS A 334 -15.57 10.72 12.64
CA HIS A 334 -14.81 11.74 13.36
C HIS A 334 -15.65 12.50 14.39
N ILE A 335 -14.93 13.11 15.35
CA ILE A 335 -15.51 13.85 16.48
C ILE A 335 -15.09 15.31 16.37
N LYS A 336 -16.06 16.22 16.26
CA LYS A 336 -15.79 17.64 16.52
C LYS A 336 -16.01 17.92 18.00
N GLN A 337 -15.09 18.67 18.58
CA GLN A 337 -15.18 19.18 19.95
C GLN A 337 -14.85 20.66 19.89
N ARG A 338 -15.61 21.50 20.58
CA ARG A 338 -15.36 22.94 20.72
C ARG A 338 -15.91 23.45 22.03
N LYS A 339 -15.20 24.39 22.66
CA LYS A 339 -15.77 25.22 23.73
C LYS A 339 -16.55 26.37 23.07
N GLY A 340 -17.75 26.64 23.56
CA GLY A 340 -18.63 27.69 23.05
C GLY A 340 -18.25 29.08 23.56
N LYS A 341 -19.00 30.11 23.14
CA LYS A 341 -18.78 31.52 23.54
C LYS A 341 -19.14 31.82 25.01
N LYS A 342 -19.90 30.93 25.67
CA LYS A 342 -20.14 30.95 27.12
C LYS A 342 -19.27 29.88 27.79
N LEU A 343 -18.71 30.20 28.96
CA LEU A 343 -17.62 29.46 29.63
C LEU A 343 -17.90 27.95 29.81
N GLU A 344 -19.16 27.58 30.00
CA GLU A 344 -19.62 26.21 30.28
C GLU A 344 -20.05 25.41 29.04
N ASN A 345 -20.27 26.06 27.89
CA ASN A 345 -20.96 25.45 26.75
C ASN A 345 -20.01 24.54 25.93
N LYS A 346 -19.81 23.31 26.42
CA LYS A 346 -19.01 22.27 25.78
C LYS A 346 -19.84 21.57 24.70
N ILE A 347 -19.38 21.64 23.45
CA ILE A 347 -20.07 21.05 22.30
C ILE A 347 -19.24 19.88 21.77
N VAL A 348 -19.88 18.71 21.71
CA VAL A 348 -19.39 17.50 21.04
C VAL A 348 -20.35 17.15 19.92
N GLU A 349 -19.83 16.89 18.72
CA GLU A 349 -20.60 16.49 17.53
C GLU A 349 -19.95 15.23 16.95
N LEU A 350 -20.70 14.13 16.92
CA LEU A 350 -20.31 12.87 16.27
C LEU A 350 -20.68 12.93 14.79
N ILE A 351 -19.75 12.56 13.91
CA ILE A 351 -19.94 12.70 12.46
C ILE A 351 -19.55 11.41 11.75
N PHE A 352 -20.47 10.94 10.92
CA PHE A 352 -20.21 9.96 9.87
C PHE A 352 -20.39 10.64 8.51
N SER A 353 -19.44 10.45 7.61
CA SER A 353 -19.52 10.99 6.24
C SER A 353 -18.91 10.03 5.24
N ILE A 354 -19.42 10.03 4.01
CA ILE A 354 -18.80 9.36 2.85
C ILE A 354 -18.51 10.44 1.80
N SER A 355 -17.32 10.43 1.23
CA SER A 355 -16.92 11.31 0.12
C SER A 355 -16.62 10.49 -1.13
N GLN A 356 -17.02 10.97 -2.30
CA GLN A 356 -16.63 10.38 -3.59
C GLN A 356 -16.55 11.48 -4.67
N HIS A 357 -15.91 11.23 -5.81
CA HIS A 357 -15.84 12.18 -6.92
C HIS A 357 -17.23 12.62 -7.41
N SER A 358 -17.39 13.88 -7.83
CA SER A 358 -18.70 14.49 -8.21
C SER A 358 -19.43 13.79 -9.37
N ARG A 359 -18.73 12.94 -10.14
CA ARG A 359 -19.33 12.04 -11.15
C ARG A 359 -20.29 11.00 -10.56
N ASP A 360 -20.10 10.63 -9.29
CA ASP A 360 -20.88 9.63 -8.56
C ASP A 360 -21.96 10.29 -7.67
N LYS A 361 -22.23 11.59 -7.87
CA LYS A 361 -23.10 12.39 -6.99
C LYS A 361 -24.48 11.78 -6.73
N ASN A 362 -25.13 11.20 -7.75
CA ASN A 362 -26.49 10.64 -7.63
C ASN A 362 -26.52 9.46 -6.64
N LEU A 363 -25.46 8.64 -6.63
CA LEU A 363 -25.31 7.54 -5.67
C LEU A 363 -25.11 8.09 -4.26
N ILE A 364 -24.25 9.09 -4.09
CA ILE A 364 -23.97 9.72 -2.78
C ILE A 364 -25.18 10.50 -2.24
N GLU A 365 -26.03 11.04 -3.12
CA GLU A 365 -27.31 11.68 -2.79
C GLU A 365 -28.34 10.65 -2.31
N SER A 366 -28.48 9.52 -3.02
CA SER A 366 -29.38 8.42 -2.64
C SER A 366 -29.10 7.79 -1.26
N LEU A 367 -27.90 7.99 -0.71
CA LEU A 367 -27.57 7.55 0.66
C LEU A 367 -28.39 8.26 1.74
N VAL A 368 -28.93 9.45 1.46
CA VAL A 368 -29.82 10.18 2.38
C VAL A 368 -31.13 9.42 2.58
N ASP A 369 -31.74 8.96 1.50
CA ASP A 369 -32.99 8.19 1.53
C ASP A 369 -32.73 6.76 2.03
N TYR A 370 -31.67 6.11 1.55
CA TYR A 370 -31.30 4.73 1.93
C TYR A 370 -31.02 4.57 3.43
N LEU A 371 -30.37 5.56 4.06
CA LEU A 371 -30.14 5.57 5.52
C LEU A 371 -31.25 6.27 6.30
N GLY A 372 -32.23 6.89 5.60
CA GLY A 372 -33.31 7.69 6.19
C GLY A 372 -32.79 8.87 7.04
N CYS A 373 -31.58 9.37 6.78
CA CYS A 373 -30.94 10.42 7.57
C CYS A 373 -29.69 11.02 6.92
N GLY A 374 -29.17 12.08 7.55
CA GLY A 374 -28.02 12.82 7.06
C GLY A 374 -28.40 13.87 6.03
N ARG A 375 -27.42 14.33 5.25
CA ARG A 375 -27.60 15.28 4.16
C ARG A 375 -26.58 15.06 3.05
N PHE A 376 -26.98 15.34 1.82
CA PHE A 376 -26.10 15.50 0.67
C PHE A 376 -25.43 16.89 0.69
N SER A 377 -24.28 17.00 0.04
CA SER A 377 -23.65 18.27 -0.35
C SER A 377 -22.63 18.03 -1.45
N LEU A 378 -22.40 19.04 -2.30
CA LEU A 378 -21.58 18.94 -3.50
C LEU A 378 -20.52 20.06 -3.52
N SER A 379 -19.28 19.72 -3.84
CA SER A 379 -18.24 20.64 -4.29
C SER A 379 -17.99 20.45 -5.79
N LYS A 380 -17.11 21.28 -6.38
CA LYS A 380 -16.72 21.20 -7.79
C LYS A 380 -16.29 19.78 -8.21
N GLU A 381 -15.58 19.07 -7.33
CA GLU A 381 -14.88 17.81 -7.66
C GLU A 381 -15.33 16.62 -6.81
N ALA A 382 -16.08 16.83 -5.72
CA ALA A 382 -16.53 15.76 -4.83
C ALA A 382 -17.97 15.94 -4.31
N ALA A 383 -18.68 14.83 -4.21
CA ALA A 383 -19.95 14.69 -3.53
C ALA A 383 -19.73 14.14 -2.10
N TYR A 384 -20.55 14.60 -1.15
CA TYR A 384 -20.46 14.24 0.26
C TYR A 384 -21.81 13.88 0.84
N TYR A 385 -21.92 12.66 1.34
CA TYR A 385 -22.93 12.29 2.33
C TYR A 385 -22.40 12.67 3.72
N THR A 386 -23.23 13.27 4.59
CA THR A 386 -22.84 13.57 5.97
C THR A 386 -24.02 13.44 6.92
N CYS A 387 -23.87 12.62 7.96
CA CYS A 387 -24.73 12.61 9.13
C CYS A 387 -23.97 13.17 10.34
N SER A 388 -24.55 14.16 11.04
CA SER A 388 -24.02 14.68 12.31
C SER A 388 -25.08 15.02 13.37
N ARG A 389 -26.37 14.83 13.07
CA ARG A 389 -27.44 14.90 14.07
C ARG A 389 -27.30 13.71 15.01
N PHE A 390 -27.19 13.98 16.32
CA PHE A 390 -26.87 12.95 17.30
C PHE A 390 -27.85 11.77 17.30
N THR A 391 -29.17 12.03 17.24
CA THR A 391 -30.20 10.98 17.21
C THR A 391 -30.03 10.06 15.98
N ASP A 392 -29.80 10.63 14.80
CA ASP A 392 -29.57 9.83 13.58
C ASP A 392 -28.28 9.01 13.66
N ILE A 393 -27.22 9.53 14.30
CA ILE A 393 -26.01 8.75 14.59
C ILE A 393 -26.34 7.57 15.53
N SER A 394 -27.00 7.83 16.66
CA SER A 394 -27.24 6.82 17.70
C SER A 394 -28.31 5.78 17.36
N GLU A 395 -29.30 6.14 16.54
CA GLU A 395 -30.50 5.34 16.27
C GLU A 395 -30.53 4.72 14.87
N LYS A 396 -29.73 5.24 13.92
CA LYS A 396 -29.67 4.73 12.53
C LYS A 396 -28.27 4.29 12.13
N ILE A 397 -27.28 5.20 12.17
CA ILE A 397 -25.92 4.91 11.66
C ILE A 397 -25.20 3.85 12.49
N LEU A 398 -25.19 3.96 13.81
CA LEU A 398 -24.51 2.98 14.66
C LEU A 398 -25.23 1.61 14.66
N PRO A 399 -26.57 1.51 14.74
CA PRO A 399 -27.29 0.25 14.55
C PRO A 399 -27.07 -0.38 13.16
N PHE A 400 -27.02 0.41 12.09
CA PHE A 400 -26.71 -0.09 10.74
C PHE A 400 -25.34 -0.76 10.69
N PHE A 401 -24.28 -0.09 11.16
CA PHE A 401 -22.92 -0.65 11.16
C PHE A 401 -22.65 -1.65 12.30
N ASN A 402 -23.56 -1.83 13.25
CA ASN A 402 -23.57 -2.98 14.16
C ASN A 402 -24.06 -4.26 13.45
N ASN A 403 -25.07 -4.13 12.59
CA ASN A 403 -25.65 -5.24 11.84
C ASN A 403 -24.82 -5.59 10.59
N PHE A 404 -24.25 -4.58 9.92
CA PHE A 404 -23.45 -4.70 8.71
C PHE A 404 -22.05 -4.10 8.95
N PRO A 405 -21.12 -4.87 9.52
CA PRO A 405 -19.91 -4.33 10.14
C PRO A 405 -18.92 -3.72 9.15
N ILE A 406 -18.46 -2.51 9.47
CA ILE A 406 -17.22 -1.93 8.94
C ILE A 406 -16.06 -2.87 9.29
N LEU A 407 -15.15 -3.11 8.34
CA LEU A 407 -13.94 -3.92 8.54
C LEU A 407 -12.66 -3.09 8.39
N GLY A 408 -11.52 -3.70 8.71
CA GLY A 408 -10.22 -3.02 8.72
C GLY A 408 -10.05 -2.06 9.90
N LEU A 409 -9.05 -1.19 9.84
CA LEU A 409 -8.76 -0.17 10.85
C LEU A 409 -9.97 0.69 11.21
N LYS A 410 -10.77 1.04 10.20
CA LYS A 410 -11.92 1.94 10.33
C LYS A 410 -13.00 1.40 11.28
N SER A 411 -12.97 0.09 11.56
CA SER A 411 -13.79 -0.55 12.59
C SER A 411 -13.37 -0.16 14.02
N GLU A 412 -12.10 0.19 14.26
CA GLU A 412 -11.64 0.75 15.53
C GLU A 412 -12.09 2.21 15.71
N ASP A 413 -12.12 2.99 14.63
CA ASP A 413 -12.68 4.35 14.63
C ASP A 413 -14.19 4.32 14.91
N LEU A 414 -14.92 3.36 14.32
CA LEU A 414 -16.34 3.12 14.66
C LEU A 414 -16.53 2.76 16.14
N LYS A 415 -15.71 1.85 16.70
CA LYS A 415 -15.76 1.50 18.14
C LYS A 415 -15.52 2.71 19.04
N ASP A 416 -14.62 3.61 18.65
CA ASP A 416 -14.35 4.85 19.39
C ASP A 416 -15.50 5.86 19.28
N ILE A 417 -16.21 5.95 18.14
CA ILE A 417 -17.50 6.66 18.06
C ILE A 417 -18.53 6.04 19.01
N CYS A 418 -18.66 4.71 19.06
CA CYS A 418 -19.62 4.05 19.95
C CYS A 418 -19.37 4.39 21.43
N LYS A 419 -18.11 4.36 21.89
CA LYS A 419 -17.75 4.78 23.26
C LYS A 419 -18.20 6.21 23.57
N VAL A 420 -17.93 7.14 22.64
CA VAL A 420 -18.32 8.54 22.81
C VAL A 420 -19.83 8.74 22.69
N CYS A 421 -20.53 7.92 21.92
CA CYS A 421 -21.99 7.92 21.87
C CYS A 421 -22.59 7.65 23.26
N GLU A 422 -22.06 6.70 24.03
CA GLU A 422 -22.54 6.43 25.40
C GLU A 422 -22.21 7.58 26.37
N ILE A 423 -21.03 8.22 26.25
CA ILE A 423 -20.67 9.42 27.04
C ILE A 423 -21.56 10.62 26.67
N VAL A 424 -22.07 10.69 25.42
CA VAL A 424 -23.02 11.72 25.02
C VAL A 424 -24.44 11.41 25.52
N LYS A 425 -24.91 10.16 25.40
CA LYS A 425 -26.21 9.69 25.94
C LYS A 425 -26.35 9.97 27.44
N SER A 426 -25.32 9.67 28.23
CA SER A 426 -25.29 9.90 29.68
C SER A 426 -25.16 11.37 30.09
N LYS A 427 -25.04 12.29 29.12
CA LYS A 427 -24.69 13.71 29.29
C LYS A 427 -23.30 13.95 29.91
N GLY A 428 -22.46 12.92 30.08
CA GLY A 428 -21.10 13.03 30.62
C GLY A 428 -20.20 13.98 29.82
N HIS A 429 -20.46 14.17 28.53
CA HIS A 429 -19.79 15.15 27.67
C HIS A 429 -19.88 16.63 28.15
N LEU A 430 -20.76 16.93 29.11
CA LEU A 430 -20.90 18.25 29.74
C LEU A 430 -19.95 18.46 30.95
N THR A 431 -19.42 17.40 31.56
CA THR A 431 -18.39 17.52 32.62
C THR A 431 -17.02 17.76 31.98
N ASP A 432 -16.07 18.35 32.72
CA ASP A 432 -14.69 18.52 32.19
C ASP A 432 -13.97 17.17 32.08
N GLU A 433 -14.23 16.24 33.00
CA GLU A 433 -13.75 14.86 32.94
C GLU A 433 -14.20 14.16 31.64
N GLY A 434 -15.50 14.12 31.36
CA GLY A 434 -16.05 13.47 30.17
C GLY A 434 -15.64 14.19 28.87
N PHE A 435 -15.59 15.52 28.87
CA PHE A 435 -15.11 16.27 27.70
C PHE A 435 -13.63 16.02 27.41
N ASN A 436 -12.78 15.95 28.45
CA ASN A 436 -11.37 15.61 28.32
C ASN A 436 -11.18 14.15 27.88
N GLN A 437 -11.94 13.20 28.45
CA GLN A 437 -11.95 11.78 28.04
C GLN A 437 -12.28 11.61 26.55
N ILE A 438 -13.29 12.32 26.05
CA ILE A 438 -13.61 12.36 24.61
C ILE A 438 -12.44 12.97 23.81
N GLY A 439 -11.73 13.94 24.39
CA GLY A 439 -10.50 14.51 23.84
C GLY A 439 -9.34 13.50 23.75
N GLU A 440 -9.19 12.59 24.71
CA GLU A 440 -8.23 11.49 24.65
C GLU A 440 -8.60 10.49 23.54
N ILE A 441 -9.86 10.02 23.54
CA ILE A 441 -10.38 9.09 22.53
C ILE A 441 -10.17 9.66 21.12
N LYS A 442 -10.57 10.93 20.90
CA LYS A 442 -10.40 11.62 19.62
C LYS A 442 -8.95 11.67 19.14
N ARG A 443 -7.95 11.84 20.03
CA ARG A 443 -6.54 11.86 19.63
C ARG A 443 -6.01 10.48 19.22
N GLY A 444 -6.62 9.39 19.69
CA GLY A 444 -6.30 8.02 19.26
C GLY A 444 -7.00 7.55 17.98
N MET A 445 -7.83 8.38 17.35
CA MET A 445 -8.60 8.03 16.15
C MET A 445 -7.93 8.46 14.83
N ASN A 446 -8.34 7.82 13.73
CA ASN A 446 -7.94 8.13 12.35
C ASN A 446 -6.41 8.24 12.22
N PHE A 447 -5.88 9.40 11.84
CA PHE A 447 -4.44 9.65 11.68
C PHE A 447 -3.64 9.51 12.99
N GLY A 448 -4.27 9.75 14.15
CA GLY A 448 -3.64 9.56 15.46
C GLY A 448 -3.59 8.10 15.93
N ARG A 449 -4.21 7.17 15.19
CA ARG A 449 -4.20 5.74 15.53
C ARG A 449 -2.88 5.10 15.13
N GLU A 450 -2.04 4.80 16.12
CA GLU A 450 -0.79 4.04 15.93
C GLU A 450 -1.04 2.66 15.30
N ALA A 451 0.00 2.07 14.70
CA ALA A 451 -0.04 0.65 14.32
C ALA A 451 0.17 -0.21 15.56
N LYS A 452 -0.70 -1.21 15.76
CA LYS A 452 -0.50 -2.31 16.71
C LYS A 452 -0.23 -3.60 15.95
#